data_AF-A0A6B1AZ87-F1
#
_entry.id   AF-A0A6B1AZ87-F1
#
_cell.length_a   1.000
_cell.length_b   1.000
_cell.length_c   1.000
_cell.angle_alpha   90.00
_cell.angle_beta   90.00
_cell.angle_gamma   90.00
#
_symmetry.space_group_name_H-M   'P 1'
#
loop_
_entity.id
_entity.type
_entity.pdbx_description
1 polymer ?
#
loop_
_entity_poly.entity_id
_entity_poly.type
_entity_poly.pdbx_seq_one_letter_code
_entity_poly.pdbx_strand_id
1 'polypeptide(L)'
;MNPRLALLALFVSLALITIACGSGDDDSTTAVDGTDTIAEPGADGGGTDSTSTDGADDDTAPDDGDAGPGSDAGSDAADGSDPGYTVRNVPADYPTIQAAVDAAEPGDLVLIHEGVYNEAVVVQTDNIVIRGIDRNAVILDGQYAEIGSENGIIISANGVAVENLTIRGYTRNGLFWTGDYGNDFFVDGYRASYVTVHNVGVYGIYAFNALNGQFDHTYASGSDDSSYYVGQCRDCNALLYEVEATNSQLGYSGTNSSGTIITKSHFHNNMIGVVTSSLSSEQLAPNTGTIIVGNYIHDNNNEDVPSRNHSYQLGLGTGVVLAGTVENVVERNRIVNNTRAGVTTLDWIAAILGGKVDYPAIGNIVRDNIIFGSTLDADLMLALESVEEGGQQNCYYGNTFDNSTPADIEVSLSCDNPTNEGLVPLDQLIAKFNIGFDPIDYRDAPVPEYNFDNMPGDPATDPPRPAVDVPMEIDLDSIGIPPAG
;
A
#
# COMPACT_ATOMS: atom_id res chain seq x y z
N MET A 1 -51.75 -45.78 -23.41
CA MET A 1 -51.75 -45.62 -21.95
C MET A 1 -50.29 -45.55 -21.49
N ASN A 2 -50.04 -44.56 -20.64
CA ASN A 2 -48.80 -44.02 -20.04
C ASN A 2 -47.78 -45.06 -19.47
N PRO A 3 -46.57 -44.68 -18.99
CA PRO A 3 -45.34 -44.38 -19.76
C PRO A 3 -44.07 -45.07 -19.16
N ARG A 4 -42.91 -44.99 -19.83
CA ARG A 4 -41.58 -45.17 -19.20
C ARG A 4 -40.50 -44.30 -19.86
N LEU A 5 -39.81 -43.55 -18.99
CA LEU A 5 -38.42 -43.08 -19.01
C LEU A 5 -37.91 -42.31 -20.26
N ALA A 6 -37.75 -41.01 -20.09
CA ALA A 6 -36.63 -40.27 -20.66
C ALA A 6 -36.07 -39.32 -19.58
N LEU A 7 -34.79 -39.50 -19.30
CA LEU A 7 -33.98 -38.82 -18.31
C LEU A 7 -33.74 -37.37 -18.80
N LEU A 8 -34.19 -36.37 -18.04
CA LEU A 8 -33.95 -34.96 -18.34
C LEU A 8 -32.62 -34.58 -17.67
N ALA A 9 -31.54 -34.51 -18.45
CA ALA A 9 -30.30 -33.86 -18.05
C ALA A 9 -30.53 -32.34 -18.08
N LEU A 10 -30.58 -31.71 -16.91
CA LEU A 10 -30.62 -30.26 -16.80
C LEU A 10 -29.18 -29.75 -16.97
N PHE A 11 -28.84 -29.29 -18.17
CA PHE A 11 -27.65 -28.49 -18.41
C PHE A 11 -27.89 -27.10 -17.80
N VAL A 12 -27.31 -26.84 -16.63
CA VAL A 12 -27.06 -25.47 -16.19
C VAL A 12 -25.79 -25.02 -16.91
N SER A 13 -25.98 -24.16 -17.90
CA SER A 13 -24.90 -23.44 -18.57
C SER A 13 -24.26 -22.49 -17.57
N LEU A 14 -23.15 -22.91 -16.97
CA LEU A 14 -22.25 -22.04 -16.24
C LEU A 14 -21.59 -21.11 -17.26
N ALA A 15 -22.00 -19.84 -17.28
CA ALA A 15 -21.29 -18.81 -18.01
C ALA A 15 -19.96 -18.59 -17.28
N LEU A 16 -18.88 -19.19 -17.79
CA LEU A 16 -17.53 -18.78 -17.42
C LEU A 16 -17.32 -17.36 -17.94
N ILE A 17 -17.47 -16.38 -17.06
CA ILE A 17 -16.87 -15.06 -17.23
C ILE A 17 -15.47 -15.19 -16.64
N THR A 18 -14.47 -15.16 -17.51
CA THR A 18 -13.07 -15.00 -17.12
C THR A 18 -12.90 -13.63 -16.50
N ILE A 19 -12.74 -13.58 -15.17
CA ILE A 19 -12.35 -12.39 -14.42
C ILE A 19 -10.83 -12.28 -14.50
N ALA A 20 -10.35 -11.29 -15.25
CA ALA A 20 -8.94 -10.93 -15.28
C ALA A 20 -8.67 -9.95 -14.13
N CYS A 21 -8.10 -10.45 -13.04
CA CYS A 21 -7.33 -9.64 -12.11
C CYS A 21 -5.92 -9.49 -12.69
N GLY A 22 -5.47 -8.26 -12.86
CA GLY A 22 -4.18 -7.94 -13.48
C GLY A 22 -4.39 -7.02 -14.67
N SER A 23 -3.97 -5.77 -14.49
CA SER A 23 -3.78 -4.75 -15.52
C SER A 23 -3.31 -5.32 -16.86
N GLY A 24 -4.12 -5.15 -17.91
CA GLY A 24 -3.75 -5.41 -19.29
C GLY A 24 -4.96 -5.47 -20.22
N ASP A 25 -5.50 -4.31 -20.60
CA ASP A 25 -6.34 -4.21 -21.80
C ASP A 25 -5.51 -3.54 -22.90
N ASP A 26 -5.05 -4.38 -23.84
CA ASP A 26 -4.59 -3.98 -25.17
C ASP A 26 -5.78 -3.40 -25.95
N ASP A 27 -5.67 -2.17 -26.46
CA ASP A 27 -6.48 -1.75 -27.61
C ASP A 27 -5.62 -1.60 -28.86
N SER A 28 -5.95 -2.45 -29.83
CA SER A 28 -5.36 -2.53 -31.15
C SER A 28 -5.92 -1.43 -32.06
N THR A 29 -5.05 -0.60 -32.65
CA THR A 29 -5.38 0.11 -33.90
C THR A 29 -4.32 -0.10 -34.98
N THR A 30 -4.72 -0.90 -35.97
CA THR A 30 -4.43 -0.82 -37.41
C THR A 30 -3.00 -0.53 -37.88
N ALA A 31 -2.42 -1.58 -38.48
CA ALA A 31 -1.27 -1.52 -39.37
C ALA A 31 -1.43 -0.53 -40.53
N VAL A 32 -0.40 0.30 -40.76
CA VAL A 32 0.01 0.74 -42.10
C VAL A 32 1.53 0.62 -42.22
N ASP A 33 1.89 -0.12 -43.27
CA ASP A 33 3.17 -0.39 -43.94
C ASP A 33 4.27 0.69 -43.85
N GLY A 34 5.54 0.24 -43.82
CA GLY A 34 6.70 1.08 -44.16
C GLY A 34 8.00 0.78 -43.41
N THR A 35 8.78 -0.17 -43.93
CA THR A 35 10.26 -0.29 -43.90
C THR A 35 11.04 0.89 -43.28
N ASP A 36 12.04 0.69 -42.43
CA ASP A 36 13.42 0.35 -42.84
C ASP A 36 14.33 0.25 -41.60
N THR A 37 15.42 -0.47 -41.79
CA THR A 37 16.59 -0.78 -40.95
C THR A 37 17.15 0.38 -40.09
N ILE A 38 17.83 0.15 -38.96
CA ILE A 38 19.30 -0.08 -38.81
C ILE A 38 19.54 -0.31 -37.28
N ALA A 39 19.88 -1.51 -36.82
CA ALA A 39 21.23 -2.03 -36.52
C ALA A 39 21.96 -1.39 -35.32
N GLU A 40 22.17 -2.23 -34.29
CA GLU A 40 23.11 -2.06 -33.18
C GLU A 40 24.57 -1.84 -33.63
N PRO A 41 25.46 -1.45 -32.69
CA PRO A 41 26.51 -2.41 -32.31
C PRO A 41 26.89 -2.40 -30.82
N GLY A 42 26.87 -3.58 -30.18
CA GLY A 42 28.03 -4.48 -30.08
C GLY A 42 29.28 -3.97 -29.32
N ALA A 43 29.55 -4.59 -28.18
CA ALA A 43 30.83 -4.59 -27.47
C ALA A 43 31.81 -5.64 -28.04
N ASP A 44 33.12 -5.36 -28.06
CA ASP A 44 34.20 -6.28 -27.62
C ASP A 44 35.60 -5.60 -27.59
N GLY A 45 36.32 -5.84 -26.48
CA GLY A 45 37.69 -6.40 -26.43
C GLY A 45 38.91 -5.74 -27.07
N GLY A 46 39.97 -5.55 -26.26
CA GLY A 46 41.36 -5.76 -26.70
C GLY A 46 42.39 -4.76 -26.16
N GLY A 47 43.34 -5.23 -25.34
CA GLY A 47 44.37 -4.42 -24.69
C GLY A 47 45.56 -4.00 -25.58
N THR A 48 46.47 -3.18 -25.05
CA THR A 48 47.75 -3.61 -24.44
C THR A 48 48.64 -2.39 -24.15
N ASP A 49 49.47 -2.58 -23.12
CA ASP A 49 50.86 -2.14 -22.98
C ASP A 49 51.23 -0.87 -22.18
N SER A 50 52.26 -1.14 -21.39
CA SER A 50 53.11 -0.46 -20.41
C SER A 50 53.40 1.04 -20.55
N THR A 51 53.62 1.69 -19.40
CA THR A 51 54.98 2.02 -18.93
C THR A 51 54.97 2.56 -17.48
N SER A 52 55.92 2.04 -16.72
CA SER A 52 56.33 2.41 -15.35
C SER A 52 57.21 3.66 -15.33
N THR A 53 57.20 4.41 -14.22
CA THR A 53 58.35 5.01 -13.48
C THR A 53 57.77 5.89 -12.35
N ASP A 54 57.92 5.56 -11.06
CA ASP A 54 59.06 5.67 -10.13
C ASP A 54 59.29 7.08 -9.53
N GLY A 55 59.35 7.14 -8.18
CA GLY A 55 60.03 8.17 -7.37
C GLY A 55 59.08 9.11 -6.59
N ALA A 56 58.78 8.91 -5.30
CA ALA A 56 59.59 9.01 -4.07
C ALA A 56 59.67 10.44 -3.48
N ASP A 57 59.15 10.54 -2.25
CA ASP A 57 59.37 11.44 -1.10
C ASP A 57 60.30 12.66 -1.24
N ASP A 58 59.87 13.80 -0.67
CA ASP A 58 60.70 14.52 0.32
C ASP A 58 59.86 15.47 1.20
N ASP A 59 60.25 15.50 2.47
CA ASP A 59 59.76 16.33 3.57
C ASP A 59 60.08 17.82 3.36
N THR A 60 59.36 18.72 4.05
CA THR A 60 59.94 19.84 4.83
C THR A 60 58.86 20.74 5.46
N ALA A 61 58.76 20.68 6.79
CA ALA A 61 58.54 21.85 7.65
C ALA A 61 59.95 22.40 8.04
N PRO A 62 60.16 23.63 8.62
CA PRO A 62 59.32 24.27 9.64
C PRO A 62 59.27 25.83 9.63
N ASP A 63 58.50 26.39 10.58
CA ASP A 63 58.97 27.35 11.61
C ASP A 63 58.17 28.67 11.81
N ASP A 64 57.65 28.80 13.03
CA ASP A 64 57.50 29.96 13.95
C ASP A 64 56.81 31.30 13.60
N GLY A 65 55.93 31.76 14.53
CA GLY A 65 55.66 33.20 14.69
C GLY A 65 54.37 33.66 15.41
N ASP A 66 54.35 33.54 16.74
CA ASP A 66 53.77 34.38 17.82
C ASP A 66 52.64 35.46 17.64
N ALA A 67 51.68 35.37 18.59
CA ALA A 67 50.81 36.32 19.31
C ALA A 67 50.14 37.59 18.71
N GLY A 68 48.83 37.71 19.01
CA GLY A 68 48.16 38.97 19.35
C GLY A 68 46.62 38.92 19.30
N PRO A 69 45.88 39.18 20.40
CA PRO A 69 44.41 39.19 20.38
C PRO A 69 43.87 40.58 20.01
N GLY A 70 43.07 40.64 18.95
CA GLY A 70 42.39 41.85 18.50
C GLY A 70 40.90 41.60 18.40
N SER A 71 40.17 42.12 19.38
CA SER A 71 38.72 42.27 19.35
C SER A 71 38.32 43.18 18.18
N ASP A 72 37.49 42.66 17.27
CA ASP A 72 36.60 43.52 16.51
C ASP A 72 35.21 42.89 16.47
N ALA A 73 34.25 43.63 17.00
CA ALA A 73 32.84 43.29 16.97
C ALA A 73 32.34 43.55 15.54
N GLY A 74 32.50 42.55 14.68
CA GLY A 74 31.86 42.47 13.38
C GLY A 74 30.59 41.64 13.50
N SER A 75 29.48 42.20 13.04
CA SER A 75 28.18 41.58 12.88
C SER A 75 28.23 40.09 12.55
N ASP A 76 27.60 39.25 13.38
CA ASP A 76 27.15 37.91 13.01
C ASP A 76 26.06 38.07 11.93
N ALA A 77 26.51 38.30 10.69
CA ALA A 77 25.77 37.84 9.54
C ALA A 77 25.75 36.32 9.67
N ALA A 78 24.54 35.74 9.72
CA ALA A 78 24.32 34.31 9.71
C ALA A 78 25.29 33.66 8.72
N ASP A 79 26.11 32.74 9.22
CA ASP A 79 26.94 31.87 8.42
C ASP A 79 26.02 31.10 7.48
N GLY A 80 25.88 31.63 6.26
CA GLY A 80 25.07 31.09 5.18
C GLY A 80 25.79 29.90 4.56
N SER A 81 25.99 28.84 5.36
CA SER A 81 26.33 27.54 4.82
C SER A 81 25.23 27.14 3.83
N ASP A 82 25.61 26.90 2.58
CA ASP A 82 24.75 26.26 1.59
C ASP A 82 24.05 25.07 2.26
N PRO A 83 22.71 25.08 2.36
CA PRO A 83 21.99 24.04 3.09
C PRO A 83 22.11 22.66 2.42
N GLY A 84 22.75 22.57 1.26
CA GLY A 84 23.00 21.32 0.54
C GLY A 84 21.80 20.87 -0.29
N TYR A 85 20.81 21.75 -0.49
CA TYR A 85 19.63 21.54 -1.31
C TYR A 85 19.12 22.86 -1.91
N THR A 86 18.43 22.78 -3.05
CA THR A 86 17.72 23.92 -3.65
C THR A 86 16.22 23.80 -3.41
N VAL A 87 15.58 24.92 -3.07
CA VAL A 87 14.10 25.02 -3.03
C VAL A 87 13.58 25.43 -4.41
N ARG A 88 12.70 24.62 -4.98
CA ARG A 88 12.01 24.85 -6.26
C ARG A 88 10.58 25.31 -5.97
N ASN A 89 10.34 26.63 -5.93
CA ASN A 89 9.03 27.15 -5.51
C ASN A 89 7.99 27.10 -6.63
N VAL A 90 6.83 26.55 -6.33
CA VAL A 90 5.67 26.49 -7.22
C VAL A 90 4.53 27.33 -6.62
N PRO A 91 3.94 28.31 -7.34
CA PRO A 91 4.19 28.64 -8.74
C PRO A 91 5.25 29.74 -8.96
N ALA A 92 5.94 30.19 -7.89
CA ALA A 92 6.72 31.43 -7.91
C ALA A 92 7.93 31.39 -8.86
N ASP A 93 8.69 30.29 -8.84
CA ASP A 93 9.84 30.08 -9.71
C ASP A 93 9.49 29.20 -10.92
N TYR A 94 8.58 28.24 -10.73
CA TYR A 94 8.13 27.29 -11.74
C TYR A 94 6.61 27.34 -11.88
N PRO A 95 6.04 27.43 -13.09
CA PRO A 95 4.60 27.60 -13.27
C PRO A 95 3.78 26.35 -12.91
N THR A 96 4.40 25.17 -12.85
CA THR A 96 3.74 23.89 -12.56
C THR A 96 4.63 23.03 -11.66
N ILE A 97 4.05 22.03 -11.02
CA ILE A 97 4.79 21.07 -10.19
C ILE A 97 5.71 20.24 -11.06
N GLN A 98 5.25 19.76 -12.23
CA GLN A 98 6.11 19.01 -13.14
C GLN A 98 7.35 19.83 -13.55
N ALA A 99 7.21 21.12 -13.85
CA ALA A 99 8.35 21.95 -14.24
C ALA A 99 9.38 22.12 -13.10
N ALA A 100 8.93 22.12 -11.84
CA ALA A 100 9.83 22.13 -10.69
C ALA A 100 10.51 20.77 -10.48
N VAL A 101 9.78 19.67 -10.64
CA VAL A 101 10.31 18.29 -10.58
C VAL A 101 11.35 18.06 -11.67
N ASP A 102 11.07 18.48 -12.92
CA ASP A 102 12.00 18.36 -14.06
C ASP A 102 13.31 19.13 -13.84
N ALA A 103 13.27 20.19 -13.03
CA ALA A 103 14.42 21.03 -12.71
C ALA A 103 15.11 20.64 -11.40
N ALA A 104 14.56 19.69 -10.65
CA ALA A 104 15.09 19.27 -9.36
C ALA A 104 16.31 18.36 -9.54
N GLU A 105 17.31 18.54 -8.68
CA GLU A 105 18.45 17.64 -8.50
C GLU A 105 18.26 16.84 -7.21
N PRO A 106 18.95 15.68 -7.05
CA PRO A 106 18.81 14.89 -5.83
C PRO A 106 19.07 15.69 -4.55
N GLY A 107 18.17 15.57 -3.57
CA GLY A 107 18.18 16.34 -2.33
C GLY A 107 17.32 17.60 -2.34
N ASP A 108 16.88 18.07 -3.52
CA ASP A 108 16.07 19.28 -3.64
C ASP A 108 14.68 19.15 -2.99
N LEU A 109 14.14 20.32 -2.63
CA LEU A 109 12.77 20.49 -2.15
C LEU A 109 11.92 21.15 -3.25
N VAL A 110 10.91 20.45 -3.76
CA VAL A 110 9.82 21.03 -4.55
C VAL A 110 8.76 21.53 -3.56
N LEU A 111 8.72 22.85 -3.36
CA LEU A 111 7.83 23.50 -2.39
C LEU A 111 6.62 24.12 -3.10
N ILE A 112 5.43 23.62 -2.77
CA ILE A 112 4.19 23.96 -3.46
C ILE A 112 3.35 24.87 -2.56
N HIS A 113 3.07 26.08 -3.05
CA HIS A 113 2.18 27.02 -2.38
C HIS A 113 0.71 26.68 -2.62
N GLU A 114 -0.18 27.26 -1.82
CA GLU A 114 -1.63 27.07 -1.92
C GLU A 114 -2.14 27.25 -3.36
N GLY A 115 -2.97 26.31 -3.81
CA GLY A 115 -3.50 26.30 -5.17
C GLY A 115 -4.14 24.97 -5.54
N VAL A 116 -4.92 25.00 -6.63
CA VAL A 116 -5.42 23.80 -7.29
C VAL A 116 -4.64 23.59 -8.58
N TYR A 117 -3.92 22.49 -8.65
CA TYR A 117 -3.02 22.12 -9.73
C TYR A 117 -3.65 21.00 -10.55
N ASN A 118 -4.01 21.30 -11.80
CA ASN A 118 -4.62 20.33 -12.71
C ASN A 118 -3.54 19.73 -13.61
N GLU A 119 -2.72 18.86 -13.03
CA GLU A 119 -1.60 18.19 -13.71
C GLU A 119 -1.42 16.76 -13.19
N ALA A 120 -0.70 15.93 -13.94
CA ALA A 120 -0.17 14.66 -13.49
C ALA A 120 1.36 14.77 -13.43
N VAL A 121 1.95 14.27 -12.34
CA VAL A 121 3.37 14.45 -12.04
C VAL A 121 4.11 13.13 -12.17
N VAL A 122 5.20 13.12 -12.93
CA VAL A 122 6.12 12.00 -13.10
C VAL A 122 7.46 12.36 -12.45
N VAL A 123 7.91 11.52 -11.53
CA VAL A 123 9.14 11.73 -10.76
C VAL A 123 10.16 10.65 -11.08
N GLN A 124 11.31 11.07 -11.60
CA GLN A 124 12.43 10.20 -11.96
C GLN A 124 13.75 10.62 -11.29
N THR A 125 13.74 11.71 -10.51
CA THR A 125 14.90 12.19 -9.76
C THR A 125 14.88 11.61 -8.36
N ASP A 126 15.97 10.93 -7.98
CA ASP A 126 16.13 10.34 -6.66
C ASP A 126 16.19 11.41 -5.56
N ASN A 127 15.78 11.04 -4.35
CA ASN A 127 16.01 11.78 -3.11
C ASN A 127 15.43 13.20 -3.08
N ILE A 128 14.42 13.51 -3.92
CA ILE A 128 13.71 14.79 -3.82
C ILE A 128 12.56 14.70 -2.82
N VAL A 129 12.15 15.86 -2.31
CA VAL A 129 10.95 16.00 -1.48
C VAL A 129 9.95 16.88 -2.20
N ILE A 130 8.71 16.41 -2.33
CA ILE A 130 7.58 17.17 -2.89
C ILE A 130 6.66 17.53 -1.72
N ARG A 131 6.57 18.82 -1.37
CA ARG A 131 5.86 19.27 -0.17
C ARG A 131 4.89 20.40 -0.46
N GLY A 132 3.64 20.26 -0.04
CA GLY A 132 2.71 21.39 0.06
C GLY A 132 2.93 22.20 1.34
N ILE A 133 2.76 23.52 1.28
CA ILE A 133 2.82 24.35 2.50
C ILE A 133 1.58 24.18 3.39
N ASP A 134 0.48 23.70 2.82
CA ASP A 134 -0.76 23.43 3.52
C ASP A 134 -1.48 22.22 2.89
N ARG A 135 -1.68 21.15 3.67
CA ARG A 135 -2.33 19.90 3.27
C ARG A 135 -3.72 20.11 2.69
N ASN A 136 -4.47 21.08 3.21
CA ASN A 136 -5.87 21.35 2.88
C ASN A 136 -6.02 22.35 1.71
N ALA A 137 -4.98 23.13 1.40
CA ALA A 137 -5.03 24.18 0.39
C ALA A 137 -4.08 23.95 -0.81
N VAL A 138 -3.16 22.99 -0.74
CA VAL A 138 -2.38 22.49 -1.88
C VAL A 138 -3.06 21.24 -2.42
N ILE A 139 -3.72 21.36 -3.56
CA ILE A 139 -4.56 20.30 -4.14
C ILE A 139 -4.08 19.98 -5.55
N LEU A 140 -3.69 18.73 -5.78
CA LEU A 140 -3.59 18.14 -7.11
C LEU A 140 -4.95 17.56 -7.51
N ASP A 141 -5.48 17.98 -8.64
CA ASP A 141 -6.81 17.58 -9.12
C ASP A 141 -6.75 17.11 -10.57
N GLY A 142 -6.94 15.80 -10.79
CA GLY A 142 -6.98 15.22 -12.13
C GLY A 142 -8.25 15.53 -12.91
N GLN A 143 -9.27 16.13 -12.27
CA GLN A 143 -10.57 16.50 -12.86
C GLN A 143 -11.31 15.34 -13.55
N TYR A 144 -10.90 14.10 -13.25
CA TYR A 144 -11.32 12.88 -13.94
C TYR A 144 -11.04 12.90 -15.44
N ALA A 145 -9.99 13.59 -15.89
CA ALA A 145 -9.63 13.64 -17.29
C ALA A 145 -9.18 12.25 -17.79
N GLU A 146 -9.78 11.80 -18.89
CA GLU A 146 -9.55 10.46 -19.47
C GLU A 146 -8.14 10.27 -20.06
N ILE A 147 -7.42 11.36 -20.35
CA ILE A 147 -6.09 11.33 -20.96
C ILE A 147 -5.16 12.21 -20.14
N GLY A 148 -4.04 11.64 -19.67
CA GLY A 148 -2.99 12.38 -18.95
C GLY A 148 -3.34 12.72 -17.51
N SER A 149 -4.32 12.04 -16.92
CA SER A 149 -4.67 12.12 -15.49
C SER A 149 -5.00 10.73 -14.92
N GLU A 150 -4.28 9.73 -15.42
CA GLU A 150 -4.33 8.35 -14.93
C GLU A 150 -3.77 8.29 -13.50
N ASN A 151 -2.64 8.93 -13.23
CA ASN A 151 -2.03 8.97 -11.90
C ASN A 151 -1.79 10.41 -11.46
N GLY A 152 -1.96 10.70 -10.16
CA GLY A 152 -1.64 12.01 -9.60
C GLY A 152 -0.15 12.29 -9.55
N ILE A 153 0.57 11.52 -8.75
CA ILE A 153 2.03 11.52 -8.71
C ILE A 153 2.50 10.08 -8.89
N ILE A 154 3.22 9.80 -9.98
CA ILE A 154 3.88 8.52 -10.22
C ILE A 154 5.39 8.68 -10.05
N ILE A 155 5.99 7.78 -9.27
CA ILE A 155 7.36 7.90 -8.80
C ILE A 155 8.08 6.59 -9.11
N SER A 156 9.14 6.68 -9.92
CA SER A 156 10.00 5.55 -10.29
C SER A 156 11.46 5.79 -9.89
N ALA A 157 11.66 6.50 -8.77
CA ALA A 157 12.93 6.96 -8.24
C ALA A 157 13.06 6.67 -6.75
N ASN A 158 14.29 6.48 -6.28
CA ASN A 158 14.61 6.10 -4.90
C ASN A 158 14.55 7.29 -3.95
N GLY A 159 14.26 7.03 -2.68
CA GLY A 159 14.33 8.02 -1.60
C GLY A 159 13.39 9.22 -1.74
N VAL A 160 12.33 9.14 -2.56
CA VAL A 160 11.40 10.25 -2.77
C VAL A 160 10.37 10.31 -1.65
N ALA A 161 10.16 11.50 -1.09
CA ALA A 161 9.11 11.77 -0.11
C ALA A 161 8.05 12.74 -0.68
N VAL A 162 6.78 12.46 -0.38
CA VAL A 162 5.64 13.35 -0.67
C VAL A 162 4.97 13.75 0.64
N GLU A 163 4.80 15.05 0.85
CA GLU A 163 4.40 15.61 2.14
C GLU A 163 3.29 16.67 2.01
N ASN A 164 2.37 16.66 2.98
CA ASN A 164 1.53 17.82 3.32
C ASN A 164 0.73 18.43 2.15
N LEU A 165 0.02 17.59 1.39
CA LEU A 165 -0.83 18.00 0.25
C LEU A 165 -2.03 17.06 0.07
N THR A 166 -3.00 17.49 -0.75
CA THR A 166 -4.16 16.69 -1.14
C THR A 166 -4.10 16.30 -2.62
N ILE A 167 -4.48 15.06 -2.96
CA ILE A 167 -4.58 14.53 -4.32
C ILE A 167 -5.99 13.97 -4.53
N ARG A 168 -6.63 14.32 -5.65
CA ARG A 168 -7.97 13.82 -5.99
C ARG A 168 -8.23 13.75 -7.47
N GLY A 169 -9.29 13.04 -7.85
CA GLY A 169 -9.84 13.21 -9.19
C GLY A 169 -9.05 12.53 -10.31
N TYR A 170 -8.24 11.50 -10.00
CA TYR A 170 -7.47 10.76 -11.00
C TYR A 170 -8.18 9.48 -11.40
N THR A 171 -8.08 9.09 -12.68
CA THR A 171 -8.83 7.96 -13.23
C THR A 171 -8.23 6.60 -12.88
N ARG A 172 -6.99 6.57 -12.36
CA ARG A 172 -6.39 5.40 -11.71
C ARG A 172 -5.92 5.74 -10.30
N ASN A 173 -4.67 6.10 -10.11
CA ASN A 173 -4.07 6.15 -8.77
C ASN A 173 -3.85 7.59 -8.29
N GLY A 174 -3.91 7.81 -6.99
CA GLY A 174 -3.54 9.10 -6.41
C GLY A 174 -2.03 9.27 -6.37
N LEU A 175 -1.37 8.51 -5.50
CA LEU A 175 0.07 8.58 -5.25
C LEU A 175 0.67 7.19 -5.39
N PHE A 176 1.62 7.04 -6.32
CA PHE A 176 2.07 5.73 -6.79
C PHE A 176 3.59 5.64 -6.89
N TRP A 177 4.21 4.82 -6.04
CA TRP A 177 5.60 4.38 -6.20
C TRP A 177 5.64 3.05 -6.93
N THR A 178 6.44 2.99 -8.01
CA THR A 178 6.65 1.76 -8.77
C THR A 178 8.06 1.57 -9.29
N GLY A 179 8.60 0.38 -9.07
CA GLY A 179 9.71 -0.15 -9.85
C GLY A 179 9.30 -0.53 -11.27
N ASP A 180 10.21 -1.19 -11.99
CA ASP A 180 9.97 -1.63 -13.37
C ASP A 180 9.21 -2.96 -13.40
N TYR A 181 8.27 -3.10 -14.33
CA TYR A 181 7.46 -4.30 -14.46
C TYR A 181 8.19 -5.33 -15.34
N GLY A 182 8.67 -6.41 -14.72
CA GLY A 182 9.33 -7.52 -15.44
C GLY A 182 10.86 -7.46 -15.45
N ASN A 183 11.44 -6.42 -14.87
CA ASN A 183 12.86 -6.37 -14.48
C ASN A 183 12.93 -6.35 -12.95
N ASP A 184 13.96 -6.94 -12.35
CA ASP A 184 14.14 -7.00 -10.88
C ASP A 184 14.53 -5.64 -10.25
N PHE A 185 14.04 -4.52 -10.81
CA PHE A 185 14.26 -3.19 -10.27
C PHE A 185 13.14 -2.82 -9.30
N PHE A 186 13.54 -2.51 -8.07
CA PHE A 186 12.66 -2.02 -7.01
C PHE A 186 12.99 -0.57 -6.70
N VAL A 187 11.96 0.25 -6.47
CA VAL A 187 12.16 1.54 -5.81
C VAL A 187 12.58 1.27 -4.37
N ASP A 188 13.70 1.86 -3.96
CA ASP A 188 14.23 1.75 -2.60
C ASP A 188 14.05 3.09 -1.87
N GLY A 189 13.35 3.07 -0.75
CA GLY A 189 13.06 4.27 0.03
C GLY A 189 11.87 5.05 -0.55
N TYR A 190 10.72 5.00 0.13
CA TYR A 190 9.56 5.82 -0.23
C TYR A 190 8.81 6.31 1.00
N ARG A 191 8.29 7.54 0.94
CA ARG A 191 7.52 8.11 2.06
C ARG A 191 6.35 8.98 1.63
N ALA A 192 5.18 8.73 2.22
CA ALA A 192 4.06 9.67 2.24
C ALA A 192 3.80 10.12 3.69
N SER A 193 3.84 11.42 3.96
CA SER A 193 3.54 11.96 5.29
C SER A 193 2.52 13.09 5.21
N TYR A 194 1.44 13.04 5.99
CA TYR A 194 0.39 14.09 5.97
C TYR A 194 -0.21 14.33 4.57
N VAL A 195 -0.35 13.25 3.79
CA VAL A 195 -0.98 13.29 2.46
C VAL A 195 -2.44 12.86 2.57
N THR A 196 -3.32 13.56 1.87
CA THR A 196 -4.72 13.16 1.69
C THR A 196 -4.94 12.72 0.25
N VAL A 197 -5.47 11.51 0.03
CA VAL A 197 -5.91 11.05 -1.29
C VAL A 197 -7.38 10.70 -1.26
N HIS A 198 -8.19 11.21 -2.20
CA HIS A 198 -9.58 10.77 -2.26
C HIS A 198 -10.20 10.78 -3.65
N ASN A 199 -11.23 9.94 -3.84
CA ASN A 199 -12.00 9.82 -5.09
C ASN A 199 -11.08 9.56 -6.31
N VAL A 200 -10.42 8.40 -6.31
CA VAL A 200 -9.53 7.95 -7.40
C VAL A 200 -9.94 6.58 -7.93
N GLY A 201 -9.68 6.33 -9.22
CA GLY A 201 -10.29 5.21 -9.93
C GLY A 201 -9.70 3.81 -9.70
N VAL A 202 -8.60 3.66 -8.94
CA VAL A 202 -8.04 2.34 -8.56
C VAL A 202 -7.46 2.39 -7.13
N TYR A 203 -6.23 2.89 -6.95
CA TYR A 203 -5.54 2.90 -5.66
C TYR A 203 -5.31 4.31 -5.12
N GLY A 204 -5.53 4.52 -3.82
CA GLY A 204 -5.26 5.79 -3.15
C GLY A 204 -3.76 6.08 -3.07
N ILE A 205 -3.12 5.54 -2.04
CA ILE A 205 -1.68 5.59 -1.82
C ILE A 205 -1.11 4.18 -2.04
N TYR A 206 -0.21 4.06 -3.02
CA TYR A 206 0.15 2.79 -3.65
C TYR A 206 1.67 2.63 -3.75
N ALA A 207 2.18 1.53 -3.19
CA ALA A 207 3.56 1.08 -3.40
C ALA A 207 3.58 -0.32 -4.01
N PHE A 208 4.30 -0.45 -5.13
CA PHE A 208 4.40 -1.69 -5.91
C PHE A 208 5.82 -1.87 -6.41
N ASN A 209 6.40 -3.08 -6.35
CA ASN A 209 7.82 -3.25 -6.68
C ASN A 209 8.68 -2.20 -5.95
N ALA A 210 8.41 -2.00 -4.65
CA ALA A 210 9.06 -0.99 -3.83
C ALA A 210 9.40 -1.56 -2.46
N LEU A 211 10.53 -1.13 -1.91
CA LEU A 211 11.12 -1.57 -0.64
C LEU A 211 11.38 -0.37 0.26
N ASN A 212 11.49 -0.62 1.57
CA ASN A 212 11.86 0.36 2.60
C ASN A 212 10.92 1.58 2.57
N GLY A 213 9.70 1.36 3.05
CA GLY A 213 8.57 2.26 2.80
C GLY A 213 7.88 2.78 4.05
N GLN A 214 7.34 3.99 3.99
CA GLN A 214 6.53 4.55 5.08
C GLN A 214 5.33 5.36 4.58
N PHE A 215 4.15 5.05 5.08
CA PHE A 215 2.98 5.92 5.04
C PHE A 215 2.62 6.31 6.47
N ASP A 216 2.63 7.61 6.79
CA ASP A 216 2.32 8.08 8.14
C ASP A 216 1.46 9.34 8.19
N HIS A 217 0.49 9.36 9.11
CA HIS A 217 -0.46 10.47 9.29
C HIS A 217 -1.24 10.81 8.00
N THR A 218 -1.41 9.82 7.12
CA THR A 218 -2.09 9.97 5.83
C THR A 218 -3.56 9.63 5.94
N TYR A 219 -4.36 10.16 5.01
CA TYR A 219 -5.77 9.83 4.86
C TYR A 219 -6.03 9.38 3.43
N ALA A 220 -6.77 8.28 3.24
CA ALA A 220 -7.17 7.82 1.92
C ALA A 220 -8.63 7.31 1.89
N SER A 221 -9.44 7.78 0.93
CA SER A 221 -10.85 7.38 0.82
C SER A 221 -11.43 7.36 -0.58
N GLY A 222 -12.48 6.56 -0.80
CA GLY A 222 -13.22 6.60 -2.07
C GLY A 222 -12.40 6.09 -3.25
N SER A 223 -11.55 5.09 -3.03
CA SER A 223 -10.81 4.40 -4.08
C SER A 223 -11.61 3.19 -4.58
N ASP A 224 -11.59 2.96 -5.89
CA ASP A 224 -12.32 1.85 -6.54
C ASP A 224 -11.85 0.46 -6.07
N ASP A 225 -10.56 0.32 -5.75
CA ASP A 225 -9.97 -0.92 -5.25
C ASP A 225 -9.54 -0.79 -3.78
N SER A 226 -8.54 0.05 -3.48
CA SER A 226 -8.12 0.23 -2.09
C SER A 226 -7.58 1.62 -1.76
N SER A 227 -7.81 2.03 -0.51
CA SER A 227 -7.27 3.28 0.04
C SER A 227 -5.74 3.21 0.13
N TYR A 228 -5.21 2.11 0.66
CA TYR A 228 -3.78 1.82 0.72
C TYR A 228 -3.45 0.49 0.08
N TYR A 229 -2.35 0.45 -0.67
CA TYR A 229 -1.84 -0.78 -1.25
C TYR A 229 -0.33 -0.89 -1.10
N VAL A 230 0.13 -2.07 -0.64
CA VAL A 230 1.55 -2.47 -0.67
C VAL A 230 1.64 -3.90 -1.23
N GLY A 231 2.34 -4.08 -2.36
CA GLY A 231 2.40 -5.39 -2.99
C GLY A 231 3.57 -5.62 -3.92
N GLN A 232 3.67 -6.88 -4.35
CA GLN A 232 4.74 -7.42 -5.18
C GLN A 232 6.14 -7.06 -4.65
N CYS A 233 6.42 -7.47 -3.40
CA CYS A 233 7.73 -7.28 -2.78
C CYS A 233 8.07 -8.39 -1.77
N ARG A 234 9.34 -8.81 -1.78
CA ARG A 234 9.94 -9.61 -0.72
C ARG A 234 10.72 -8.69 0.20
N ASP A 235 10.57 -8.87 1.51
CA ASP A 235 11.17 -8.00 2.53
C ASP A 235 10.82 -6.53 2.25
N CYS A 236 9.52 -6.25 2.05
CA CYS A 236 9.03 -4.92 1.68
C CYS A 236 9.49 -3.85 2.68
N ASN A 237 9.67 -4.24 3.95
CA ASN A 237 10.04 -3.35 5.05
C ASN A 237 9.20 -2.07 5.02
N ALA A 238 7.88 -2.25 4.99
CA ALA A 238 6.91 -1.19 4.82
C ALA A 238 6.18 -0.92 6.13
N LEU A 239 5.99 0.35 6.48
CA LEU A 239 5.26 0.78 7.67
C LEU A 239 4.05 1.64 7.28
N LEU A 240 2.87 1.26 7.77
CA LEU A 240 1.68 2.11 7.83
C LEU A 240 1.47 2.50 9.29
N TYR A 241 1.59 3.79 9.60
CA TYR A 241 1.55 4.31 10.96
C TYR A 241 0.57 5.49 11.07
N GLU A 242 -0.43 5.37 11.95
CA GLU A 242 -1.45 6.43 12.12
C GLU A 242 -2.10 6.85 10.79
N VAL A 243 -2.43 5.86 9.93
CA VAL A 243 -3.15 6.10 8.69
C VAL A 243 -4.66 5.94 8.90
N GLU A 244 -5.45 6.70 8.13
CA GLU A 244 -6.91 6.54 8.09
C GLU A 244 -7.37 6.12 6.70
N ALA A 245 -8.20 5.08 6.65
CA ALA A 245 -8.78 4.51 5.44
C ALA A 245 -10.29 4.33 5.57
N THR A 246 -11.06 4.98 4.70
CA THR A 246 -12.53 4.94 4.74
C THR A 246 -13.19 5.00 3.37
N ASN A 247 -14.41 4.49 3.25
CA ASN A 247 -15.26 4.59 2.06
C ASN A 247 -14.65 4.02 0.76
N SER A 248 -13.75 3.04 0.86
CA SER A 248 -13.20 2.31 -0.29
C SER A 248 -13.69 0.87 -0.31
N GLN A 249 -13.48 0.14 -1.42
CA GLN A 249 -13.71 -1.31 -1.42
C GLN A 249 -12.88 -1.97 -0.30
N LEU A 250 -11.56 -1.75 -0.32
CA LEU A 250 -10.66 -2.22 0.73
C LEU A 250 -10.01 -1.01 1.42
N GLY A 251 -9.96 -1.01 2.75
CA GLY A 251 -9.17 -0.02 3.49
C GLY A 251 -7.67 -0.21 3.25
N TYR A 252 -7.21 -1.46 3.29
CA TYR A 252 -5.84 -1.85 2.92
C TYR A 252 -5.84 -3.13 2.08
N SER A 253 -4.97 -3.18 1.07
CA SER A 253 -4.66 -4.36 0.28
C SER A 253 -3.16 -4.66 0.29
N GLY A 254 -2.80 -5.81 0.86
CA GLY A 254 -1.44 -6.33 0.96
C GLY A 254 -1.26 -7.59 0.12
N THR A 255 -1.19 -7.46 -1.20
CA THR A 255 -1.07 -8.62 -2.10
C THR A 255 0.38 -8.97 -2.37
N ASN A 256 0.77 -10.23 -2.11
CA ASN A 256 2.13 -10.72 -2.32
C ASN A 256 3.22 -9.82 -1.71
N SER A 257 2.93 -9.24 -0.54
CA SER A 257 3.85 -8.42 0.24
C SER A 257 4.33 -9.15 1.49
N SER A 258 5.56 -8.86 1.91
CA SER A 258 6.13 -9.45 3.11
C SER A 258 6.81 -8.45 4.03
N GLY A 259 6.73 -8.69 5.34
CA GLY A 259 7.35 -7.82 6.34
C GLY A 259 6.73 -6.42 6.43
N THR A 260 5.43 -6.29 6.12
CA THR A 260 4.69 -5.03 6.31
C THR A 260 4.21 -4.92 7.76
N ILE A 261 4.32 -3.73 8.36
CA ILE A 261 3.78 -3.41 9.68
C ILE A 261 2.65 -2.39 9.49
N ILE A 262 1.48 -2.67 10.06
CA ILE A 262 0.33 -1.76 10.09
C ILE A 262 -0.02 -1.50 11.55
N THR A 263 0.12 -0.26 12.00
CA THR A 263 -0.07 0.05 13.40
C THR A 263 -0.66 1.42 13.70
N LYS A 264 -1.35 1.52 14.85
CA LYS A 264 -2.04 2.72 15.33
C LYS A 264 -2.95 3.36 14.29
N SER A 265 -3.43 2.57 13.34
CA SER A 265 -4.16 3.05 12.17
C SER A 265 -5.65 2.76 12.32
N HIS A 266 -6.44 3.43 11.49
CA HIS A 266 -7.89 3.46 11.58
C HIS A 266 -8.53 3.06 10.25
N PHE A 267 -9.25 1.94 10.25
CA PHE A 267 -9.91 1.40 9.05
C PHE A 267 -11.41 1.28 9.30
N HIS A 268 -12.21 2.11 8.64
CA HIS A 268 -13.64 2.15 8.93
C HIS A 268 -14.51 2.52 7.73
N ASN A 269 -15.80 2.14 7.75
CA ASN A 269 -16.75 2.42 6.66
C ASN A 269 -16.27 2.01 5.26
N ASN A 270 -15.34 1.05 5.16
CA ASN A 270 -15.00 0.39 3.91
C ASN A 270 -15.96 -0.78 3.68
N MET A 271 -15.89 -1.44 2.52
CA MET A 271 -16.53 -2.74 2.36
C MET A 271 -15.78 -3.84 3.14
N ILE A 272 -14.44 -3.79 3.12
CA ILE A 272 -13.55 -4.62 3.93
C ILE A 272 -12.47 -3.73 4.54
N GLY A 273 -12.14 -3.95 5.82
CA GLY A 273 -11.12 -3.16 6.52
C GLY A 273 -9.71 -3.41 5.97
N VAL A 274 -9.08 -4.51 6.38
CA VAL A 274 -7.69 -4.85 6.05
C VAL A 274 -7.64 -6.21 5.36
N VAL A 275 -7.05 -6.28 4.17
CA VAL A 275 -6.87 -7.52 3.42
C VAL A 275 -5.38 -7.76 3.18
N THR A 276 -4.89 -8.92 3.59
CA THR A 276 -3.59 -9.47 3.16
C THR A 276 -3.84 -10.73 2.35
N SER A 277 -3.25 -10.83 1.17
CA SER A 277 -3.58 -11.90 0.23
C SER A 277 -2.39 -12.41 -0.58
N SER A 278 -2.46 -13.67 -0.99
CA SER A 278 -1.55 -14.24 -1.99
C SER A 278 -2.30 -14.53 -3.29
N LEU A 279 -1.80 -13.98 -4.41
CA LEU A 279 -2.39 -14.15 -5.73
C LEU A 279 -1.35 -14.59 -6.76
N SER A 280 -1.82 -15.32 -7.77
CA SER A 280 -0.99 -15.75 -8.92
C SER A 280 -1.06 -14.78 -10.11
N SER A 281 -1.84 -13.71 -10.00
CA SER A 281 -1.89 -12.60 -10.96
C SER A 281 -0.71 -11.64 -10.82
N GLU A 282 -0.03 -11.67 -9.67
CA GLU A 282 1.10 -10.82 -9.33
C GLU A 282 2.32 -11.68 -8.95
N GLN A 283 3.51 -11.11 -9.03
CA GLN A 283 4.74 -11.84 -8.69
C GLN A 283 4.94 -11.90 -7.16
N LEU A 284 5.94 -12.70 -6.75
CA LEU A 284 6.48 -12.71 -5.39
C LEU A 284 5.55 -13.22 -4.28
N ALA A 285 4.46 -13.91 -4.63
CA ALA A 285 3.68 -14.71 -3.68
C ALA A 285 4.57 -15.68 -2.86
N PRO A 286 4.15 -16.06 -1.64
CA PRO A 286 2.95 -15.60 -0.93
C PRO A 286 3.18 -14.27 -0.17
N ASN A 287 2.09 -13.64 0.28
CA ASN A 287 2.17 -12.67 1.37
C ASN A 287 2.65 -13.38 2.65
N THR A 288 3.63 -12.79 3.35
CA THR A 288 4.19 -13.40 4.57
C THR A 288 4.70 -12.42 5.62
N GLY A 289 4.53 -12.75 6.90
CA GLY A 289 5.10 -11.98 8.01
C GLY A 289 4.55 -10.56 8.17
N THR A 290 3.33 -10.30 7.71
CA THR A 290 2.65 -9.01 7.96
C THR A 290 2.21 -8.91 9.42
N ILE A 291 2.50 -7.80 10.09
CA ILE A 291 2.10 -7.54 11.47
C ILE A 291 1.03 -6.43 11.49
N ILE A 292 -0.15 -6.76 11.98
CA ILE A 292 -1.30 -5.86 12.14
C ILE A 292 -1.50 -5.66 13.64
N VAL A 293 -1.07 -4.52 14.19
CA VAL A 293 -1.02 -4.30 15.65
C VAL A 293 -1.54 -2.95 16.12
N GLY A 294 -2.39 -2.94 17.15
CA GLY A 294 -2.83 -1.69 17.79
C GLY A 294 -3.73 -0.81 16.93
N ASN A 295 -4.44 -1.39 15.96
CA ASN A 295 -5.32 -0.67 15.05
C ASN A 295 -6.77 -0.64 15.56
N TYR A 296 -7.52 0.37 15.12
CA TYR A 296 -8.97 0.44 15.30
C TYR A 296 -9.66 0.13 13.96
N ILE A 297 -10.34 -1.01 13.89
CA ILE A 297 -10.90 -1.55 12.64
C ILE A 297 -12.40 -1.79 12.83
N HIS A 298 -13.25 -0.93 12.29
CA HIS A 298 -14.67 -0.99 12.64
C HIS A 298 -15.63 -0.53 11.56
N ASP A 299 -16.88 -1.00 11.65
CA ASP A 299 -17.96 -0.58 10.75
C ASP A 299 -17.61 -0.74 9.25
N ASN A 300 -16.76 -1.70 8.89
CA ASN A 300 -16.42 -1.99 7.50
C ASN A 300 -17.54 -2.83 6.87
N ASN A 301 -18.69 -2.18 6.69
CA ASN A 301 -19.97 -2.76 6.25
C ASN A 301 -20.55 -2.01 5.05
N ASN A 302 -19.79 -1.08 4.48
CA ASN A 302 -20.34 -0.08 3.59
C ASN A 302 -20.55 -0.69 2.20
N GLU A 303 -21.82 -0.86 1.81
CA GLU A 303 -22.23 -1.31 0.47
C GLU A 303 -22.22 -0.15 -0.54
N ASP A 304 -22.32 1.10 -0.06
CA ASP A 304 -22.30 2.33 -0.85
C ASP A 304 -20.86 2.83 -1.04
N VAL A 305 -19.97 1.93 -1.45
CA VAL A 305 -18.58 2.25 -1.81
C VAL A 305 -18.28 1.86 -3.26
N PRO A 306 -17.23 2.46 -3.86
CA PRO A 306 -16.66 1.97 -5.10
C PRO A 306 -16.21 0.52 -4.96
N SER A 307 -16.28 -0.25 -6.06
CA SER A 307 -15.91 -1.66 -6.05
C SER A 307 -15.54 -2.13 -7.44
N ARG A 308 -14.24 -2.20 -7.68
CA ARG A 308 -13.66 -2.73 -8.91
C ARG A 308 -13.73 -4.25 -8.98
N ASN A 309 -13.48 -4.91 -7.85
CA ASN A 309 -13.19 -6.34 -7.82
C ASN A 309 -14.36 -7.15 -7.27
N HIS A 310 -15.09 -7.82 -8.15
CA HIS A 310 -16.27 -8.57 -7.78
C HIS A 310 -15.99 -9.71 -6.79
N SER A 311 -14.81 -10.35 -6.86
CA SER A 311 -14.46 -11.46 -5.96
C SER A 311 -14.33 -10.98 -4.51
N TYR A 312 -13.82 -9.78 -4.28
CA TYR A 312 -13.73 -9.21 -2.93
C TYR A 312 -15.09 -8.82 -2.35
N GLN A 313 -16.14 -8.68 -3.16
CA GLN A 313 -17.49 -8.40 -2.64
C GLN A 313 -18.02 -9.50 -1.71
N LEU A 314 -17.48 -10.72 -1.82
CA LEU A 314 -17.76 -11.83 -0.90
C LEU A 314 -17.35 -11.52 0.55
N GLY A 315 -16.33 -10.68 0.73
CA GLY A 315 -15.82 -10.30 2.04
C GLY A 315 -16.52 -9.11 2.70
N LEU A 316 -17.54 -8.51 2.06
CA LEU A 316 -18.31 -7.39 2.62
C LEU A 316 -18.69 -7.64 4.08
N GLY A 317 -18.43 -6.66 4.93
CA GLY A 317 -18.73 -6.74 6.36
C GLY A 317 -17.59 -7.29 7.21
N THR A 318 -16.40 -7.50 6.65
CA THR A 318 -15.27 -8.14 7.35
C THR A 318 -14.22 -7.11 7.79
N GLY A 319 -13.77 -7.22 9.04
CA GLY A 319 -12.72 -6.36 9.58
C GLY A 319 -11.35 -6.67 8.99
N VAL A 320 -10.86 -7.90 9.17
CA VAL A 320 -9.55 -8.35 8.69
C VAL A 320 -9.70 -9.66 7.91
N VAL A 321 -9.07 -9.74 6.74
CA VAL A 321 -9.01 -10.95 5.92
C VAL A 321 -7.56 -11.35 5.68
N LEU A 322 -7.22 -12.58 6.09
CA LEU A 322 -5.94 -13.24 5.81
C LEU A 322 -6.19 -14.35 4.79
N ALA A 323 -5.96 -14.06 3.50
CA ALA A 323 -6.29 -14.98 2.40
C ALA A 323 -5.05 -15.61 1.76
N GLY A 324 -4.78 -16.87 2.08
CA GLY A 324 -3.62 -17.60 1.57
C GLY A 324 -2.28 -17.03 2.05
N THR A 325 -2.24 -16.51 3.27
CA THR A 325 -1.06 -15.84 3.85
C THR A 325 -0.24 -16.76 4.74
N VAL A 326 1.04 -16.44 4.92
CA VAL A 326 1.97 -17.23 5.73
C VAL A 326 2.49 -16.41 6.90
N GLU A 327 2.40 -16.92 8.13
CA GLU A 327 3.04 -16.32 9.31
C GLU A 327 2.66 -14.84 9.59
N ASN A 328 1.47 -14.40 9.18
CA ASN A 328 0.96 -13.07 9.55
C ASN A 328 0.51 -13.04 11.01
N VAL A 329 0.60 -11.87 11.64
CA VAL A 329 0.20 -11.66 13.04
C VAL A 329 -0.86 -10.55 13.10
N VAL A 330 -2.01 -10.86 13.70
CA VAL A 330 -3.06 -9.90 14.06
C VAL A 330 -3.11 -9.81 15.58
N GLU A 331 -2.60 -8.73 16.15
CA GLU A 331 -2.47 -8.62 17.60
C GLU A 331 -2.87 -7.28 18.21
N ARG A 332 -3.45 -7.30 19.41
CA ARG A 332 -3.75 -6.09 20.19
C ARG A 332 -4.56 -5.04 19.40
N ASN A 333 -5.41 -5.47 18.47
CA ASN A 333 -6.32 -4.59 17.75
C ASN A 333 -7.68 -4.50 18.46
N ARG A 334 -8.41 -3.42 18.17
CA ARG A 334 -9.84 -3.33 18.47
C ARG A 334 -10.61 -3.45 17.16
N ILE A 335 -11.27 -4.59 16.96
CA ILE A 335 -11.95 -4.95 15.70
C ILE A 335 -13.44 -5.13 15.96
N VAL A 336 -14.26 -4.12 15.64
CA VAL A 336 -15.63 -4.06 16.20
C VAL A 336 -16.68 -3.67 15.18
N ASN A 337 -17.91 -4.14 15.35
CA ASN A 337 -19.05 -3.79 14.49
C ASN A 337 -18.82 -4.08 12.99
N ASN A 338 -17.96 -5.05 12.66
CA ASN A 338 -17.87 -5.58 11.30
C ASN A 338 -18.91 -6.70 11.18
N THR A 339 -19.97 -6.43 10.42
CA THR A 339 -21.25 -7.15 10.41
C THR A 339 -21.09 -8.62 10.06
N ARG A 340 -20.16 -8.96 9.17
CA ARG A 340 -19.87 -10.33 8.76
C ARG A 340 -18.96 -11.03 9.76
N ALA A 341 -17.72 -10.54 9.86
CA ALA A 341 -16.69 -11.17 10.67
C ALA A 341 -15.65 -10.17 11.18
N GLY A 342 -15.04 -10.48 12.32
CA GLY A 342 -13.94 -9.70 12.86
C GLY A 342 -12.64 -10.00 12.14
N VAL A 343 -12.12 -11.22 12.30
CA VAL A 343 -10.94 -11.73 11.60
C VAL A 343 -11.27 -13.04 10.91
N THR A 344 -11.06 -13.10 9.60
CA THR A 344 -11.21 -14.30 8.80
C THR A 344 -9.86 -14.73 8.22
N THR A 345 -9.44 -15.94 8.58
CA THR A 345 -8.30 -16.62 7.97
C THR A 345 -8.82 -17.67 7.01
N LEU A 346 -8.34 -17.67 5.77
CA LEU A 346 -8.79 -18.63 4.78
C LEU A 346 -7.72 -18.97 3.74
N ASP A 347 -7.84 -20.16 3.17
CA ASP A 347 -7.10 -20.50 1.95
C ASP A 347 -7.57 -19.61 0.78
N TRP A 348 -6.63 -19.19 -0.06
CA TRP A 348 -6.95 -18.64 -1.36
C TRP A 348 -7.15 -19.78 -2.35
N ILE A 349 -8.41 -20.06 -2.72
CA ILE A 349 -8.72 -21.08 -3.73
C ILE A 349 -8.89 -20.42 -5.10
N ALA A 350 -7.93 -20.70 -5.98
CA ALA A 350 -7.87 -20.23 -7.36
C ALA A 350 -9.16 -20.50 -8.13
N ALA A 351 -9.67 -21.73 -8.02
CA ALA A 351 -10.88 -22.16 -8.73
C ALA A 351 -12.16 -21.39 -8.35
N ILE A 352 -12.18 -20.78 -7.16
CA ILE A 352 -13.37 -20.08 -6.63
C ILE A 352 -13.23 -18.56 -6.74
N LEU A 353 -12.03 -18.04 -6.48
CA LEU A 353 -11.79 -16.60 -6.34
C LEU A 353 -11.05 -15.98 -7.55
N GLY A 354 -10.84 -16.78 -8.61
CA GLY A 354 -10.29 -16.30 -9.89
C GLY A 354 -8.76 -16.35 -9.98
N GLY A 355 -8.10 -17.08 -9.09
CA GLY A 355 -6.66 -17.35 -9.19
C GLY A 355 -6.32 -18.46 -10.18
N LYS A 356 -5.02 -18.70 -10.37
CA LYS A 356 -4.47 -19.85 -11.13
C LYS A 356 -3.79 -20.89 -10.23
N VAL A 357 -3.41 -20.47 -9.02
CA VAL A 357 -2.68 -21.27 -8.03
C VAL A 357 -3.36 -21.07 -6.68
N ASP A 358 -3.61 -22.16 -5.97
CA ASP A 358 -4.13 -22.15 -4.61
C ASP A 358 -3.00 -21.78 -3.64
N TYR A 359 -3.30 -20.91 -2.67
CA TYR A 359 -2.37 -20.55 -1.60
C TYR A 359 -2.99 -20.90 -0.26
N PRO A 360 -2.41 -21.84 0.51
CA PRO A 360 -2.89 -22.16 1.84
C PRO A 360 -2.59 -21.03 2.84
N ALA A 361 -3.46 -20.84 3.82
CA ALA A 361 -3.19 -19.98 4.96
C ALA A 361 -2.44 -20.76 6.04
N ILE A 362 -1.17 -20.43 6.27
CA ILE A 362 -0.28 -21.23 7.14
C ILE A 362 0.30 -20.37 8.25
N GLY A 363 0.27 -20.87 9.49
CA GLY A 363 1.06 -20.29 10.58
C GLY A 363 0.64 -18.89 11.02
N ASN A 364 -0.55 -18.42 10.64
CA ASN A 364 -1.02 -17.10 11.03
C ASN A 364 -1.42 -17.10 12.52
N ILE A 365 -1.15 -16.00 13.21
CA ILE A 365 -1.40 -15.86 14.65
C ILE A 365 -2.40 -14.72 14.87
N VAL A 366 -3.51 -15.01 15.55
CA VAL A 366 -4.49 -14.00 15.97
C VAL A 366 -4.57 -13.98 17.49
N ARG A 367 -4.07 -12.91 18.12
CA ARG A 367 -3.91 -12.88 19.59
C ARG A 367 -4.22 -11.56 20.26
N ASP A 368 -4.64 -11.61 21.51
CA ASP A 368 -4.76 -10.44 22.39
C ASP A 368 -5.62 -9.29 21.80
N ASN A 369 -6.55 -9.59 20.88
CA ASN A 369 -7.44 -8.60 20.27
C ASN A 369 -8.73 -8.46 21.09
N ILE A 370 -9.41 -7.32 20.95
CA ILE A 370 -10.82 -7.16 21.33
C ILE A 370 -11.64 -7.18 20.06
N ILE A 371 -12.51 -8.19 19.91
CA ILE A 371 -13.29 -8.44 18.70
C ILE A 371 -14.75 -8.65 19.07
N PHE A 372 -15.68 -7.86 18.55
CA PHE A 372 -17.11 -8.04 18.84
C PHE A 372 -18.01 -7.44 17.78
N GLY A 373 -19.28 -7.85 17.78
CA GLY A 373 -20.32 -7.24 16.97
C GLY A 373 -20.43 -7.81 15.55
N SER A 374 -19.81 -8.97 15.28
CA SER A 374 -20.07 -9.73 14.06
C SER A 374 -21.39 -10.49 14.18
N THR A 375 -22.38 -10.09 13.38
CA THR A 375 -23.78 -10.55 13.51
C THR A 375 -24.21 -11.57 12.45
N LEU A 376 -23.48 -11.69 11.33
CA LEU A 376 -23.82 -12.67 10.28
C LEU A 376 -23.06 -13.99 10.42
N ASP A 377 -21.74 -13.94 10.60
CA ASP A 377 -20.90 -15.13 10.69
C ASP A 377 -20.27 -15.28 12.08
N ALA A 378 -19.03 -14.80 12.30
CA ALA A 378 -18.39 -14.86 13.62
C ALA A 378 -17.26 -13.83 13.80
N ASP A 379 -16.94 -13.50 15.06
CA ASP A 379 -15.84 -12.59 15.41
C ASP A 379 -14.49 -13.17 14.95
N LEU A 380 -14.29 -14.49 15.10
CA LEU A 380 -13.10 -15.20 14.65
C LEU A 380 -13.45 -16.36 13.73
N MET A 381 -12.77 -16.45 12.58
CA MET A 381 -13.05 -17.47 11.57
C MET A 381 -11.79 -18.09 10.98
N LEU A 382 -11.78 -19.42 10.85
CA LEU A 382 -10.87 -20.18 9.99
C LEU A 382 -11.67 -21.01 8.98
N ALA A 383 -11.35 -20.89 7.69
CA ALA A 383 -11.94 -21.70 6.64
C ALA A 383 -10.89 -22.21 5.65
N LEU A 384 -10.79 -23.54 5.53
CA LEU A 384 -9.73 -24.21 4.76
C LEU A 384 -10.31 -24.98 3.59
N GLU A 385 -9.55 -25.15 2.52
CA GLU A 385 -9.94 -26.03 1.40
C GLU A 385 -10.09 -27.47 1.89
N SER A 386 -9.08 -27.96 2.62
CA SER A 386 -9.02 -29.33 3.13
C SER A 386 -8.86 -29.34 4.65
N VAL A 387 -9.96 -29.59 5.36
CA VAL A 387 -9.95 -29.72 6.83
C VAL A 387 -9.16 -30.94 7.33
N GLU A 388 -8.81 -31.87 6.44
CA GLU A 388 -7.96 -33.03 6.76
C GLU A 388 -6.51 -32.61 7.06
N GLU A 389 -6.07 -31.45 6.54
CA GLU A 389 -4.74 -30.88 6.81
C GLU A 389 -4.63 -30.21 8.19
N GLY A 390 -5.73 -30.22 8.95
CA GLY A 390 -5.84 -29.56 10.25
C GLY A 390 -5.72 -28.04 10.15
N GLY A 391 -5.55 -27.35 11.28
CA GLY A 391 -5.49 -25.89 11.32
C GLY A 391 -4.30 -25.24 10.59
N GLN A 392 -3.47 -26.00 9.85
CA GLN A 392 -2.32 -25.50 9.09
C GLN A 392 -1.38 -24.58 9.92
N GLN A 393 -1.19 -24.91 11.20
CA GLN A 393 -0.40 -24.14 12.16
C GLN A 393 -0.94 -22.72 12.46
N ASN A 394 -2.11 -22.36 11.94
CA ASN A 394 -2.80 -21.16 12.39
C ASN A 394 -3.22 -21.34 13.85
N CYS A 395 -3.05 -20.30 14.67
CA CYS A 395 -3.45 -20.36 16.06
C CYS A 395 -4.02 -19.06 16.62
N TYR A 396 -4.88 -19.22 17.63
CA TYR A 396 -5.68 -18.16 18.24
C TYR A 396 -5.56 -18.23 19.76
N TYR A 397 -5.29 -17.11 20.43
CA TYR A 397 -5.23 -17.07 21.90
C TYR A 397 -5.33 -15.66 22.49
N GLY A 398 -5.91 -15.55 23.68
CA GLY A 398 -5.91 -14.29 24.45
C GLY A 398 -6.86 -13.23 23.88
N ASN A 399 -7.65 -13.55 22.86
CA ASN A 399 -8.64 -12.65 22.31
C ASN A 399 -9.86 -12.56 23.23
N THR A 400 -10.48 -11.39 23.25
CA THR A 400 -11.81 -11.19 23.84
C THR A 400 -12.84 -11.13 22.72
N PHE A 401 -13.72 -12.13 22.62
CA PHE A 401 -14.72 -12.27 21.56
C PHE A 401 -15.99 -12.99 22.03
N ASP A 402 -17.10 -12.86 21.28
CA ASP A 402 -18.40 -13.45 21.60
C ASP A 402 -18.62 -14.81 20.91
N ASN A 403 -18.18 -14.96 19.66
CA ASN A 403 -18.36 -16.22 18.90
C ASN A 403 -17.19 -16.51 17.93
N SER A 404 -17.09 -17.77 17.51
CA SER A 404 -16.06 -18.19 16.57
C SER A 404 -16.51 -19.34 15.67
N THR A 405 -15.84 -19.49 14.53
CA THR A 405 -15.98 -20.62 13.60
C THR A 405 -14.58 -21.15 13.26
N PRO A 406 -14.17 -22.35 13.71
CA PRO A 406 -14.91 -23.31 14.54
C PRO A 406 -15.32 -22.73 15.90
N ALA A 407 -16.34 -23.33 16.52
CA ALA A 407 -16.71 -22.99 17.90
C ALA A 407 -15.51 -23.25 18.83
N ASP A 408 -15.35 -22.41 19.87
CA ASP A 408 -14.24 -22.46 20.82
C ASP A 408 -12.87 -22.44 20.10
N ILE A 409 -12.68 -21.49 19.18
CA ILE A 409 -11.52 -21.47 18.27
C ILE A 409 -10.17 -21.45 18.99
N GLU A 410 -10.05 -20.80 20.15
CA GLU A 410 -8.80 -20.80 20.93
C GLU A 410 -8.50 -22.14 21.61
N VAL A 411 -9.50 -23.01 21.76
CA VAL A 411 -9.33 -24.38 22.26
C VAL A 411 -8.95 -25.31 21.12
N SER A 412 -9.69 -25.24 20.01
CA SER A 412 -9.46 -26.10 18.84
C SER A 412 -8.18 -25.71 18.09
N LEU A 413 -7.81 -24.43 18.05
CA LEU A 413 -6.65 -23.91 17.34
C LEU A 413 -5.68 -23.21 18.30
N SER A 414 -5.41 -23.82 19.45
CA SER A 414 -4.33 -23.37 20.34
C SER A 414 -2.96 -23.55 19.68
N CYS A 415 -1.98 -22.71 20.01
CA CYS A 415 -0.63 -22.82 19.43
C CYS A 415 0.14 -24.05 19.94
N ASP A 416 -0.23 -24.61 21.09
CA ASP A 416 0.48 -25.75 21.70
C ASP A 416 -0.09 -27.11 21.25
N ASN A 417 -1.42 -27.24 21.18
CA ASN A 417 -2.09 -28.50 20.91
C ASN A 417 -3.36 -28.28 20.07
N PRO A 418 -3.25 -27.97 18.77
CA PRO A 418 -4.41 -27.81 17.91
C PRO A 418 -5.12 -29.16 17.68
N THR A 419 -6.42 -29.10 17.51
CA THR A 419 -7.30 -30.20 17.09
C THR A 419 -7.95 -29.85 15.75
N ASN A 420 -8.47 -30.85 15.04
CA ASN A 420 -9.21 -30.64 13.79
C ASN A 420 -10.73 -30.50 14.04
N GLU A 421 -11.15 -30.33 15.29
CA GLU A 421 -12.56 -30.36 15.67
C GLU A 421 -13.29 -29.10 15.19
N GLY A 422 -14.43 -29.31 14.52
CA GLY A 422 -15.30 -28.21 14.09
C GLY A 422 -14.80 -27.39 12.91
N LEU A 423 -13.64 -27.72 12.33
CA LEU A 423 -13.09 -27.03 11.15
C LEU A 423 -14.13 -27.00 10.02
N VAL A 424 -14.22 -25.84 9.37
CA VAL A 424 -15.21 -25.58 8.32
C VAL A 424 -14.53 -25.57 6.96
N PRO A 425 -14.99 -26.41 6.02
CA PRO A 425 -14.56 -26.34 4.63
C PRO A 425 -14.89 -24.97 3.99
N LEU A 426 -13.98 -24.44 3.19
CA LEU A 426 -14.13 -23.11 2.58
C LEU A 426 -15.37 -23.03 1.67
N ASP A 427 -15.74 -24.11 0.98
CA ASP A 427 -16.93 -24.15 0.12
C ASP A 427 -18.23 -23.87 0.90
N GLN A 428 -18.31 -24.32 2.16
CA GLN A 428 -19.43 -24.03 3.04
C GLN A 428 -19.46 -22.58 3.50
N LEU A 429 -18.30 -21.96 3.68
CA LEU A 429 -18.22 -20.53 3.98
C LEU A 429 -18.69 -19.72 2.77
N ILE A 430 -18.15 -20.01 1.59
CA ILE A 430 -18.47 -19.28 0.36
C ILE A 430 -19.93 -19.47 -0.06
N ALA A 431 -20.52 -20.65 0.17
CA ALA A 431 -21.93 -20.89 -0.12
C ALA A 431 -22.91 -20.01 0.68
N LYS A 432 -22.46 -19.39 1.78
CA LYS A 432 -23.27 -18.45 2.57
C LYS A 432 -23.25 -17.03 1.99
N PHE A 433 -22.32 -16.74 1.09
CA PHE A 433 -22.12 -15.40 0.58
C PHE A 433 -23.12 -15.12 -0.53
N ASN A 434 -23.99 -14.14 -0.28
CA ASN A 434 -24.89 -13.59 -1.29
C ASN A 434 -24.24 -12.33 -1.85
N ILE A 435 -23.85 -12.36 -3.13
CA ILE A 435 -23.33 -11.17 -3.80
C ILE A 435 -24.52 -10.44 -4.41
N GLY A 436 -24.76 -9.20 -4.02
CA GLY A 436 -25.91 -8.47 -4.50
C GLY A 436 -26.01 -7.06 -3.95
N PHE A 437 -25.02 -6.23 -4.23
CA PHE A 437 -25.14 -4.78 -4.13
C PHE A 437 -24.53 -4.15 -5.40
N ASP A 438 -25.05 -2.99 -5.76
CA ASP A 438 -24.56 -2.22 -6.90
C ASP A 438 -23.59 -1.15 -6.34
N PRO A 439 -22.28 -1.27 -6.59
CA PRO A 439 -21.33 -0.29 -6.07
C PRO A 439 -21.55 1.07 -6.73
N ILE A 440 -21.18 2.13 -5.99
CA ILE A 440 -21.18 3.49 -6.52
C ILE A 440 -19.94 3.72 -7.39
N ASP A 441 -19.96 4.76 -8.23
CA ASP A 441 -18.75 5.23 -8.91
C ASP A 441 -17.82 5.91 -7.89
N TYR A 442 -16.50 5.75 -8.02
CA TYR A 442 -15.52 6.44 -7.16
C TYR A 442 -15.62 7.96 -7.19
N ARG A 443 -16.20 8.53 -8.26
CA ARG A 443 -16.53 9.96 -8.36
C ARG A 443 -17.64 10.40 -7.41
N ASP A 444 -18.49 9.47 -7.00
CA ASP A 444 -19.67 9.71 -6.16
C ASP A 444 -19.41 9.37 -4.68
N ALA A 445 -18.24 8.80 -4.35
CA ALA A 445 -17.87 8.49 -2.97
C ALA A 445 -17.78 9.79 -2.12
N PRO A 446 -18.08 9.72 -0.81
CA PRO A 446 -18.07 10.90 0.05
C PRO A 446 -16.73 11.65 0.03
N VAL A 447 -16.79 12.95 -0.27
CA VAL A 447 -15.64 13.85 -0.19
C VAL A 447 -15.41 14.24 1.28
N PRO A 448 -14.18 14.10 1.82
CA PRO A 448 -13.91 14.51 3.19
C PRO A 448 -13.98 16.03 3.38
N GLU A 449 -14.21 16.46 4.61
CA GLU A 449 -14.00 17.87 4.97
C GLU A 449 -12.50 18.18 5.04
N TYR A 450 -12.06 19.28 4.45
CA TYR A 450 -10.65 19.69 4.47
C TYR A 450 -10.31 20.42 5.77
N ASN A 451 -10.21 19.63 6.84
CA ASN A 451 -9.84 20.07 8.19
C ASN A 451 -8.75 19.17 8.79
N PHE A 452 -7.92 18.58 7.93
CA PHE A 452 -6.84 17.70 8.34
C PHE A 452 -5.73 18.48 9.03
N ASP A 453 -5.09 17.85 10.01
CA ASP A 453 -3.86 18.40 10.57
C ASP A 453 -2.79 18.50 9.48
N ASN A 454 -2.14 19.66 9.45
CA ASN A 454 -0.91 19.87 8.70
C ASN A 454 0.24 19.12 9.36
N MET A 455 1.29 18.83 8.58
CA MET A 455 2.53 18.30 9.15
C MET A 455 3.07 19.23 10.25
N PRO A 456 3.70 18.68 11.30
CA PRO A 456 4.25 19.47 12.39
C PRO A 456 5.41 20.35 11.89
N GLY A 457 5.64 21.46 12.58
CA GLY A 457 6.71 22.41 12.24
C GLY A 457 6.22 23.52 11.31
N ASP A 458 7.11 24.02 10.47
CA ASP A 458 6.81 25.01 9.44
C ASP A 458 7.13 24.42 8.06
N PRO A 459 6.12 23.91 7.34
CA PRO A 459 6.30 23.28 6.02
C PRO A 459 7.08 24.16 5.01
N ALA A 460 6.98 25.48 5.15
CA ALA A 460 7.62 26.44 4.24
C ALA A 460 9.11 26.65 4.51
N THR A 461 9.61 26.32 5.71
CA THR A 461 11.00 26.61 6.11
C THR A 461 11.77 25.41 6.63
N ASP A 462 11.09 24.34 7.05
CA ASP A 462 11.73 23.12 7.52
C ASP A 462 12.53 22.44 6.40
N PRO A 463 13.71 21.86 6.69
CA PRO A 463 14.52 21.22 5.66
C PRO A 463 13.80 20.01 5.03
N PRO A 464 14.06 19.70 3.75
CA PRO A 464 13.60 18.47 3.14
C PRO A 464 14.21 17.25 3.84
N ARG A 465 13.43 16.19 3.97
CA ARG A 465 13.89 14.89 4.45
C ARG A 465 13.56 13.81 3.41
N PRO A 466 14.50 13.46 2.52
CA PRO A 466 14.31 12.34 1.61
C PRO A 466 14.00 11.04 2.35
N ALA A 467 13.35 10.10 1.67
CA ALA A 467 12.98 8.79 2.21
C ALA A 467 14.15 7.80 2.22
N VAL A 468 15.31 8.22 2.75
CA VAL A 468 16.53 7.38 2.83
C VAL A 468 16.69 6.68 4.18
N ASP A 469 15.98 7.16 5.21
CA ASP A 469 16.00 6.63 6.59
C ASP A 469 14.60 6.17 7.00
N VAL A 470 13.96 5.34 6.17
CA VAL A 470 12.60 4.81 6.38
C VAL A 470 12.58 3.28 6.25
N PRO A 471 11.60 2.59 6.86
CA PRO A 471 10.60 3.11 7.79
C PRO A 471 11.22 3.51 9.13
N MET A 472 10.55 4.42 9.86
CA MET A 472 10.93 4.72 11.23
C MET A 472 10.80 3.48 12.13
N GLU A 473 11.68 3.36 13.12
CA GLU A 473 11.61 2.26 14.10
C GLU A 473 10.41 2.43 15.03
N ILE A 474 9.68 1.33 15.25
CA ILE A 474 8.53 1.27 16.15
C ILE A 474 8.78 0.20 17.22
N ASP A 475 8.63 0.58 18.48
CA ASP A 475 8.57 -0.38 19.59
C ASP A 475 7.18 -1.05 19.63
N LEU A 476 7.03 -2.17 18.91
CA LEU A 476 5.77 -2.92 18.81
C LEU A 476 5.29 -3.49 20.15
N ASP A 477 6.21 -3.75 21.09
CA ASP A 477 5.87 -4.29 22.42
C ASP A 477 5.21 -3.22 23.29
N SER A 478 5.47 -1.94 23.02
CA SER A 478 4.82 -0.81 23.71
C SER A 478 3.39 -0.55 23.25
N ILE A 479 2.96 -1.12 22.12
CA ILE A 479 1.67 -0.84 21.50
C ILE A 479 0.57 -1.68 22.14
N GLY A 480 -0.34 -1.02 22.85
CA GLY A 480 -1.53 -1.62 23.42
C GLY A 480 -2.76 -1.53 22.51
N ILE A 481 -3.87 -2.11 22.98
CA ILE A 481 -5.16 -2.01 22.31
C ILE A 481 -5.67 -0.56 22.36
N PRO A 482 -6.03 0.07 21.22
CA PRO A 482 -6.55 1.44 21.21
C PRO A 482 -7.88 1.52 21.99
N PRO A 483 -8.26 2.68 22.57
CA PRO A 483 -9.51 2.81 23.32
C PRO A 483 -10.75 2.54 22.45
N ALA A 484 -11.92 2.39 23.09
CA ALA A 484 -13.19 2.48 22.36
C ALA A 484 -13.36 3.94 21.89
N GLY A 485 -13.57 4.12 20.58
CA GLY A 485 -13.76 5.43 19.94
C GLY A 485 -15.01 6.17 20.37
#